data_AF-A0A8H7U717-F1
#
_entry.id   AF-A0A8H7U717-F1
#
_cell.length_a   1.000
_cell.length_b   1.000
_cell.length_c   1.000
_cell.angle_alpha   90.00
_cell.angle_beta   90.00
_cell.angle_gamma   90.00
#
_symmetry.space_group_name_H-M   'P 1'
#
loop_
_entity.id
_entity.type
_entity.pdbx_description
1 polymer ?
#
loop_
_entity_poly.entity_id
_entity_poly.type
_entity_poly.pdbx_seq_one_letter_code
_entity_poly.pdbx_strand_id
1 'polypeptide(L)'
;MSSSSQLRALSLGSLLLAALSTLRVAAFDVSLYDNVSPYWGQDSYGATHTDSANFQQPISYYCQDDAIDVIPIAFVDTFFGTGNYPVINLANTCNTTDNEYFSGTELLNCSFLASDIEYCQSQGKIVTISLGGAGGGVGFSNDSEAQSFADTIWDIFLGGSSSDRPFGSAVLDGIDLDIEGGSDTGYGAFITQLRTHFTGASKSYYISGAPQCEYPDQYLGSALNSAWFDMVFVQFYNNPCGLQNFGEASGWDFGLWDYWARNTAINPNVKIFIGAPASSTASGTGYQSIDNLSSIARVTRNSFPSFGGVMLWDASQAYANDRYDLAIKNALVAAGSTGFTYPPCDAQAYTSGSDYSGGTNVSYDGYVYITKYYASDTPSANYNGDWMPVSACSGGTAGSSTGSGSSSSSAASSTATTGTGNCAGVSEWSSSTAYTGGSQVQYNGDLWTAQYWTENDTPGGSAGVWTNDGACSSSDVAARALHAPTPAPVAPRRSSRFFRL
;
A
#
# COMPACT_ATOMS: atom_id res chain seq x y z
N MET A 1 8.76 44.98 -73.56
CA MET A 1 8.90 43.52 -73.59
C MET A 1 9.10 43.02 -72.16
N SER A 2 8.20 42.13 -71.73
CA SER A 2 8.21 41.21 -70.57
C SER A 2 8.71 41.72 -69.21
N SER A 3 7.84 42.05 -68.25
CA SER A 3 7.01 41.17 -67.39
C SER A 3 7.80 40.43 -66.31
N SER A 4 7.70 40.87 -65.05
CA SER A 4 7.46 40.04 -63.85
C SER A 4 7.72 40.85 -62.55
N SER A 5 6.67 41.43 -61.99
CA SER A 5 6.67 41.99 -60.63
C SER A 5 5.41 41.55 -59.90
N GLN A 6 5.42 40.32 -59.41
CA GLN A 6 4.51 39.85 -58.36
C GLN A 6 5.27 38.83 -57.51
N LEU A 7 5.59 39.21 -56.27
CA LEU A 7 5.87 38.32 -55.13
C LEU A 7 6.04 39.21 -53.89
N ARG A 8 4.92 39.75 -53.40
CA ARG A 8 4.79 40.29 -52.04
C ARG A 8 3.38 40.01 -51.52
N ALA A 9 3.12 38.75 -51.24
CA ALA A 9 2.07 38.32 -50.33
C ALA A 9 2.38 36.87 -49.98
N LEU A 10 2.52 36.56 -48.69
CA LEU A 10 2.70 35.25 -48.05
C LEU A 10 4.01 35.12 -47.26
N SER A 11 4.07 35.73 -46.08
CA SER A 11 4.87 35.19 -44.96
C SER A 11 4.53 35.86 -43.60
N LEU A 12 3.24 36.04 -43.31
CA LEU A 12 2.78 36.61 -42.03
C LEU A 12 1.69 35.75 -41.36
N GLY A 13 1.79 34.42 -41.52
CA GLY A 13 0.79 33.47 -41.01
C GLY A 13 1.35 32.16 -40.46
N SER A 14 2.63 32.07 -40.07
CA SER A 14 3.23 30.79 -39.66
C SER A 14 4.14 30.84 -38.44
N LEU A 15 4.08 31.89 -37.60
CA LEU A 15 4.99 32.07 -36.46
C LEU A 15 4.29 32.46 -35.14
N LEU A 16 3.05 32.01 -34.93
CA LEU A 16 2.37 32.11 -33.63
C LEU A 16 1.55 30.86 -33.29
N LEU A 17 2.09 29.68 -33.61
CA LEU A 17 1.56 28.37 -33.20
C LEU A 17 2.62 27.54 -32.45
N ALA A 18 3.48 28.20 -31.67
CA ALA A 18 4.54 27.55 -30.91
C ALA A 18 4.64 28.14 -29.49
N ALA A 19 3.63 27.88 -28.66
CA ALA A 19 3.74 27.80 -27.19
C ALA A 19 2.40 27.36 -26.56
N LEU A 20 1.73 26.32 -27.08
CA LEU A 20 1.00 25.43 -26.17
C LEU A 20 2.01 24.38 -25.72
N SER A 21 2.87 24.74 -24.77
CA SER A 21 3.42 23.73 -23.86
C SER A 21 2.19 23.08 -23.21
N THR A 22 1.82 21.92 -23.73
CA THR A 22 0.90 21.03 -23.04
C THR A 22 1.52 20.82 -21.66
N LEU A 23 0.95 21.46 -20.64
CA LEU A 23 1.15 21.09 -19.25
C LEU A 23 0.67 19.64 -19.18
N ARG A 24 1.60 18.70 -19.34
CA ARG A 24 1.31 17.30 -19.16
C ARG A 24 1.29 17.09 -17.66
N VAL A 25 0.09 17.05 -17.10
CA VAL A 25 -0.09 16.60 -15.72
C VAL A 25 0.45 15.17 -15.65
N ALA A 26 1.38 14.94 -14.74
CA ALA A 26 1.93 13.61 -14.54
C ALA A 26 0.86 12.79 -13.81
N ALA A 27 0.26 11.83 -14.50
CA ALA A 27 -0.61 10.87 -13.84
C ALA A 27 0.13 10.15 -12.70
N PHE A 28 -0.61 9.82 -11.65
CA PHE A 28 -0.19 9.03 -10.50
C PHE A 28 0.62 7.81 -10.93
N ASP A 29 1.67 7.53 -10.17
CA ASP A 29 2.52 6.37 -10.36
C ASP A 29 2.92 5.83 -8.99
N VAL A 30 2.30 4.72 -8.62
CA VAL A 30 2.54 4.04 -7.34
C VAL A 30 4.00 3.63 -7.14
N SER A 31 4.79 3.48 -8.21
CA SER A 31 6.20 3.11 -8.07
C SER A 31 7.09 4.26 -7.57
N LEU A 32 6.57 5.49 -7.55
CA LEU A 32 7.29 6.66 -7.07
C LEU A 32 7.36 6.72 -5.54
N TYR A 33 8.34 7.48 -5.07
CA TYR A 33 8.67 7.67 -3.65
C TYR A 33 8.29 9.08 -3.18
N ASP A 34 7.49 9.80 -3.97
CA ASP A 34 7.08 11.17 -3.71
C ASP A 34 5.56 11.35 -3.72
N ASN A 35 4.80 10.27 -3.54
CA ASN A 35 3.35 10.35 -3.54
C ASN A 35 2.82 10.98 -2.23
N VAL A 36 1.83 11.85 -2.33
CA VAL A 36 1.14 12.46 -1.19
C VAL A 36 -0.35 12.14 -1.29
N SER A 37 -0.90 11.63 -0.19
CA SER A 37 -2.27 11.12 -0.12
C SER A 37 -3.03 11.70 1.07
N PRO A 38 -3.60 12.91 1.01
CA PRO A 38 -4.50 13.38 2.06
C PRO A 38 -5.89 12.76 1.93
N TYR A 39 -6.46 12.34 3.05
CA TYR A 39 -7.89 12.02 3.14
C TYR A 39 -8.74 13.27 2.89
N TRP A 40 -9.91 13.10 2.30
CA TRP A 40 -10.90 14.17 2.10
C TRP A 40 -12.30 13.64 2.38
N GLY A 41 -13.13 14.41 3.06
CA GLY A 41 -14.54 14.09 3.27
C GLY A 41 -15.03 14.40 4.68
N GLN A 42 -14.18 14.28 5.71
CA GLN A 42 -14.60 14.45 7.10
C GLN A 42 -14.46 15.87 7.67
N ASP A 43 -13.86 16.81 6.94
CA ASP A 43 -13.64 18.18 7.40
C ASP A 43 -13.01 18.24 8.80
N SER A 44 -11.87 17.56 8.99
CA SER A 44 -11.16 17.53 10.27
C SER A 44 -10.89 18.95 10.82
N TYR A 45 -10.65 19.92 9.94
CA TYR A 45 -10.51 21.32 10.33
C TYR A 45 -11.82 21.87 10.92
N GLY A 46 -12.95 21.71 10.22
CA GLY A 46 -14.27 22.14 10.71
C GLY A 46 -14.73 21.42 11.98
N ALA A 47 -14.28 20.19 12.22
CA ALA A 47 -14.52 19.48 13.48
C ALA A 47 -13.79 20.09 14.69
N THR A 48 -12.73 20.88 14.46
CA THR A 48 -11.86 21.43 15.51
C THR A 48 -11.82 22.96 15.55
N HIS A 49 -12.40 23.64 14.57
CA HIS A 49 -12.40 25.09 14.42
C HIS A 49 -13.80 25.62 14.11
N THR A 50 -14.01 26.92 14.32
CA THR A 50 -15.29 27.60 14.08
C THR A 50 -15.27 28.56 12.88
N ASP A 51 -14.09 28.82 12.30
CA ASP A 51 -13.96 29.67 11.11
C ASP A 51 -14.29 28.89 9.84
N SER A 52 -15.50 29.12 9.32
CA SER A 52 -16.03 28.41 8.16
C SER A 52 -15.31 28.74 6.85
N ALA A 53 -14.45 29.76 6.81
CA ALA A 53 -13.67 30.08 5.61
C ALA A 53 -12.65 28.98 5.25
N ASN A 54 -12.19 28.21 6.25
CA ASN A 54 -11.19 27.16 6.09
C ASN A 54 -11.78 25.74 6.24
N PHE A 55 -13.11 25.63 6.35
CA PHE A 55 -13.76 24.33 6.31
C PHE A 55 -13.47 23.65 4.97
N GLN A 56 -13.62 22.33 4.94
CA GLN A 56 -13.40 21.51 3.77
C GLN A 56 -14.11 22.08 2.54
N GLN A 57 -13.35 22.22 1.46
CA GLN A 57 -13.80 22.72 0.17
C GLN A 57 -14.25 21.54 -0.73
N PRO A 58 -14.89 21.80 -1.89
CA PRO A 58 -15.16 20.75 -2.87
C PRO A 58 -13.88 20.01 -3.27
N ILE A 59 -13.95 18.70 -3.52
CA ILE A 59 -12.76 17.87 -3.78
C ILE A 59 -11.88 18.41 -4.92
N SER A 60 -12.48 19.03 -5.95
CA SER A 60 -11.77 19.66 -7.06
C SER A 60 -10.85 20.81 -6.65
N TYR A 61 -11.12 21.47 -5.52
CA TYR A 61 -10.27 22.51 -4.95
C TYR A 61 -8.86 21.97 -4.64
N TYR A 62 -8.78 20.74 -4.13
CA TYR A 62 -7.52 20.06 -3.77
C TYR A 62 -6.78 19.46 -4.97
N CYS A 63 -7.37 19.59 -6.17
CA CYS A 63 -6.88 18.96 -7.39
C CYS A 63 -6.20 19.92 -8.36
N GLN A 64 -5.99 21.18 -7.96
CA GLN A 64 -5.53 22.25 -8.86
C GLN A 64 -4.02 22.26 -9.12
N ASP A 65 -3.22 21.57 -8.31
CA ASP A 65 -1.78 21.47 -8.46
C ASP A 65 -1.29 20.02 -8.27
N ASP A 66 0.02 19.81 -8.44
CA ASP A 66 0.67 18.50 -8.35
C ASP A 66 1.09 18.13 -6.91
N ALA A 67 0.57 18.83 -5.87
CA ALA A 67 0.90 18.51 -4.49
C ALA A 67 0.38 17.14 -4.06
N ILE A 68 -0.80 16.77 -4.54
CA ILE A 68 -1.56 15.58 -4.14
C ILE A 68 -1.65 14.61 -5.30
N ASP A 69 -1.41 13.32 -5.06
CA ASP A 69 -1.46 12.27 -6.08
C ASP A 69 -2.64 11.29 -5.88
N VAL A 70 -3.04 11.07 -4.63
CA VAL A 70 -4.11 10.14 -4.23
C VAL A 70 -5.08 10.85 -3.29
N ILE A 71 -6.39 10.64 -3.45
CA ILE A 71 -7.40 11.20 -2.54
C ILE A 71 -8.38 10.08 -2.15
N PRO A 72 -8.25 9.51 -0.95
CA PRO A 72 -9.29 8.68 -0.36
C PRO A 72 -10.46 9.54 0.12
N ILE A 73 -11.65 9.28 -0.42
CA ILE A 73 -12.91 9.91 -0.01
C ILE A 73 -13.41 9.21 1.26
N ALA A 74 -13.46 9.94 2.37
CA ALA A 74 -13.79 9.47 3.70
C ALA A 74 -15.20 9.94 4.14
N PHE A 75 -16.20 9.08 4.34
CA PHE A 75 -16.15 7.61 4.29
C PHE A 75 -17.48 6.98 3.83
N VAL A 76 -17.40 5.71 3.43
CA VAL A 76 -18.44 4.72 3.75
C VAL A 76 -18.24 4.30 5.20
N ASP A 77 -19.03 4.86 6.12
CA ASP A 77 -18.87 4.65 7.56
C ASP A 77 -19.71 3.48 8.11
N THR A 78 -20.64 2.96 7.30
CA THR A 78 -21.50 1.83 7.67
C THR A 78 -21.68 0.91 6.47
N PHE A 79 -21.42 -0.39 6.64
CA PHE A 79 -21.52 -1.33 5.52
C PHE A 79 -22.95 -1.75 5.22
N PHE A 80 -23.76 -1.96 6.25
CA PHE A 80 -25.11 -2.51 6.12
C PHE A 80 -26.15 -1.58 6.74
N GLY A 81 -26.54 -0.55 5.99
CA GLY A 81 -27.67 0.32 6.31
C GLY A 81 -29.00 -0.22 5.79
N THR A 82 -30.00 0.65 5.75
CA THR A 82 -31.34 0.32 5.24
C THR A 82 -31.27 -0.20 3.80
N GLY A 83 -31.95 -1.33 3.55
CA GLY A 83 -31.94 -1.98 2.24
C GLY A 83 -30.65 -2.73 1.92
N ASN A 84 -29.77 -2.95 2.90
CA ASN A 84 -28.42 -3.52 2.75
C ASN A 84 -27.48 -2.69 1.87
N TYR A 85 -27.75 -1.38 1.76
CA TYR A 85 -26.84 -0.43 1.13
C TYR A 85 -25.87 0.15 2.15
N PRO A 86 -24.65 0.53 1.74
CA PRO A 86 -23.75 1.27 2.60
C PRO A 86 -24.28 2.68 2.92
N VAL A 87 -23.84 3.24 4.04
CA VAL A 87 -24.07 4.63 4.43
C VAL A 87 -22.78 5.41 4.21
N ILE A 88 -22.91 6.61 3.68
CA ILE A 88 -21.81 7.55 3.50
C ILE A 88 -22.02 8.80 4.35
N ASN A 89 -20.91 9.34 4.83
CA ASN A 89 -20.87 10.62 5.51
C ASN A 89 -19.65 11.39 5.00
N LEU A 90 -19.88 12.56 4.40
CA LEU A 90 -18.83 13.46 3.92
C LEU A 90 -18.96 14.84 4.58
N ALA A 91 -19.26 14.85 5.88
CA ALA A 91 -19.35 16.03 6.74
C ALA A 91 -20.12 17.20 6.11
N ASN A 92 -19.51 18.37 6.02
CA ASN A 92 -20.12 19.58 5.45
C ASN A 92 -20.43 19.49 3.94
N THR A 93 -19.96 18.44 3.24
CA THR A 93 -20.06 18.34 1.78
C THR A 93 -21.23 17.46 1.33
N CYS A 94 -21.40 16.28 1.91
CA CYS A 94 -22.56 15.44 1.66
C CYS A 94 -23.04 14.78 2.96
N ASN A 95 -24.22 15.17 3.41
CA ASN A 95 -24.77 14.76 4.69
C ASN A 95 -26.31 14.67 4.67
N THR A 96 -26.85 14.18 5.78
CA THR A 96 -28.29 13.90 5.96
C THR A 96 -29.18 15.13 6.08
N THR A 97 -28.58 16.32 6.25
CA THR A 97 -29.30 17.61 6.33
C THR A 97 -29.45 18.23 4.95
N ASP A 98 -28.39 18.16 4.14
CA ASP A 98 -28.28 18.89 2.88
C ASP A 98 -28.59 18.03 1.64
N ASN A 99 -28.64 16.70 1.79
CA ASN A 99 -28.77 15.77 0.68
C ASN A 99 -29.86 14.72 0.90
N GLU A 100 -30.44 14.27 -0.20
CA GLU A 100 -31.49 13.24 -0.21
C GLU A 100 -30.87 11.84 -0.28
N TYR A 101 -31.58 10.85 0.26
CA TYR A 101 -31.23 9.44 0.10
C TYR A 101 -31.77 8.87 -1.22
N PHE A 102 -31.16 7.79 -1.70
CA PHE A 102 -31.83 6.91 -2.67
C PHE A 102 -33.04 6.23 -2.01
N SER A 103 -34.12 6.10 -2.78
CA SER A 103 -35.40 5.58 -2.28
C SER A 103 -35.24 4.18 -1.67
N GLY A 104 -35.62 4.03 -0.39
CA GLY A 104 -35.57 2.75 0.32
C GLY A 104 -34.19 2.40 0.89
N THR A 105 -33.27 3.37 0.95
CA THR A 105 -31.91 3.20 1.47
C THR A 105 -31.54 4.34 2.43
N GLU A 106 -30.39 4.21 3.09
CA GLU A 106 -29.69 5.30 3.78
C GLU A 106 -28.44 5.77 3.00
N LEU A 107 -28.33 5.40 1.72
CA LEU A 107 -27.25 5.87 0.86
C LEU A 107 -27.58 7.28 0.36
N LEU A 108 -26.72 8.26 0.67
CA LEU A 108 -26.91 9.64 0.20
C LEU A 108 -26.64 9.75 -1.31
N ASN A 109 -27.47 10.55 -1.98
CA ASN A 109 -27.26 10.96 -3.35
C ASN A 109 -26.39 12.22 -3.40
N CYS A 110 -25.08 12.02 -3.58
CA CYS A 110 -24.09 13.07 -3.72
C CYS A 110 -23.67 13.27 -5.19
N SER A 111 -24.59 13.07 -6.14
CA SER A 111 -24.26 13.03 -7.58
C SER A 111 -23.65 14.32 -8.14
N PHE A 112 -23.83 15.45 -7.44
CA PHE A 112 -23.15 16.72 -7.76
C PHE A 112 -21.62 16.64 -7.66
N LEU A 113 -21.06 15.65 -6.93
CA LEU A 113 -19.62 15.42 -6.84
C LEU A 113 -19.01 14.82 -8.11
N ALA A 114 -19.83 14.31 -9.04
CA ALA A 114 -19.33 13.60 -10.22
C ALA A 114 -18.29 14.39 -11.00
N SER A 115 -18.60 15.65 -11.32
CA SER A 115 -17.71 16.51 -12.11
C SER A 115 -16.42 16.87 -11.39
N ASP A 116 -16.45 17.00 -10.06
CA ASP A 116 -15.25 17.32 -9.28
C ASP A 116 -14.31 16.13 -9.18
N ILE A 117 -14.86 14.92 -9.00
CA ILE A 117 -14.10 13.67 -9.02
C ILE A 117 -13.47 13.45 -10.40
N GLU A 118 -14.26 13.56 -11.46
CA GLU A 118 -13.79 13.43 -12.85
C GLU A 118 -12.74 14.50 -13.18
N TYR A 119 -12.87 15.71 -12.62
CA TYR A 119 -11.85 16.74 -12.73
C TYR A 119 -10.53 16.31 -12.07
N CYS A 120 -10.55 15.81 -10.83
CA CYS A 120 -9.36 15.29 -10.16
C CYS A 120 -8.66 14.19 -10.96
N GLN A 121 -9.45 13.25 -11.50
CA GLN A 121 -8.94 12.19 -12.39
C GLN A 121 -8.33 12.77 -13.67
N SER A 122 -8.93 13.80 -14.26
CA SER A 122 -8.37 14.52 -15.42
C SER A 122 -7.05 15.24 -15.09
N GLN A 123 -6.85 15.61 -13.83
CA GLN A 123 -5.58 16.12 -13.28
C GLN A 123 -4.64 14.98 -12.84
N GLY A 124 -4.85 13.76 -13.34
CA GLY A 124 -3.92 12.65 -13.14
C GLY A 124 -3.89 12.06 -11.72
N LYS A 125 -4.78 12.50 -10.83
CA LYS A 125 -4.91 11.97 -9.47
C LYS A 125 -5.74 10.70 -9.50
N ILE A 126 -5.48 9.79 -8.57
CA ILE A 126 -6.41 8.69 -8.30
C ILE A 126 -7.32 9.06 -7.13
N VAL A 127 -8.62 8.79 -7.28
CA VAL A 127 -9.63 9.06 -6.25
C VAL A 127 -10.27 7.74 -5.84
N THR A 128 -10.12 7.35 -4.58
CA THR A 128 -10.66 6.09 -4.03
C THR A 128 -11.80 6.38 -3.06
N ILE A 129 -12.67 5.40 -2.80
CA ILE A 129 -13.60 5.47 -1.66
C ILE A 129 -12.96 4.77 -0.47
N SER A 130 -12.92 5.42 0.69
CA SER A 130 -12.46 4.82 1.94
C SER A 130 -13.63 4.25 2.73
N LEU A 131 -13.44 3.03 3.22
CA LEU A 131 -14.41 2.23 3.95
C LEU A 131 -13.94 2.09 5.40
N GLY A 132 -14.78 2.49 6.35
CA GLY A 132 -14.45 2.48 7.77
C GLY A 132 -14.45 3.88 8.39
N GLY A 133 -13.30 4.25 8.97
CA GLY A 133 -13.13 5.43 9.81
C GLY A 133 -13.57 5.21 11.26
N ALA A 134 -13.16 6.14 12.12
CA ALA A 134 -13.42 6.08 13.56
C ALA A 134 -14.93 6.03 13.89
N GLY A 135 -15.36 4.98 14.60
CA GLY A 135 -16.73 4.85 15.11
C GLY A 135 -17.78 4.32 14.13
N GLY A 136 -17.35 3.83 12.95
CA GLY A 136 -18.24 3.28 11.92
C GLY A 136 -18.90 1.93 12.27
N GLY A 137 -20.08 1.70 11.69
CA GLY A 137 -20.80 0.42 11.73
C GLY A 137 -20.27 -0.56 10.69
N VAL A 138 -19.02 -1.01 10.87
CA VAL A 138 -18.29 -1.81 9.88
C VAL A 138 -17.93 -3.22 10.37
N GLY A 139 -17.65 -4.11 9.42
CA GLY A 139 -17.28 -5.50 9.66
C GLY A 139 -18.17 -6.50 8.93
N PHE A 140 -17.65 -7.70 8.72
CA PHE A 140 -18.36 -8.82 8.10
C PHE A 140 -18.54 -9.97 9.08
N SER A 141 -19.65 -10.69 8.95
CA SER A 141 -19.93 -11.91 9.68
C SER A 141 -19.17 -13.11 9.11
N ASN A 142 -18.86 -13.12 7.81
CA ASN A 142 -18.12 -14.16 7.11
C ASN A 142 -17.65 -13.69 5.72
N ASP A 143 -16.83 -14.51 5.06
CA ASP A 143 -16.28 -14.23 3.73
C ASP A 143 -17.34 -14.06 2.63
N SER A 144 -18.45 -14.80 2.67
CA SER A 144 -19.49 -14.72 1.63
C SER A 144 -20.27 -13.41 1.69
N GLU A 145 -20.50 -12.88 2.90
CA GLU A 145 -21.05 -11.55 3.07
C GLU A 145 -20.07 -10.49 2.55
N ALA A 146 -18.78 -10.64 2.87
CA ALA A 146 -17.72 -9.76 2.39
C ALA A 146 -17.63 -9.74 0.85
N GLN A 147 -17.75 -10.91 0.20
CA GLN A 147 -17.78 -11.03 -1.26
C GLN A 147 -19.02 -10.34 -1.86
N SER A 148 -20.20 -10.54 -1.27
CA SER A 148 -21.43 -9.89 -1.74
C SER A 148 -21.35 -8.37 -1.60
N PHE A 149 -20.71 -7.89 -0.53
CA PHE A 149 -20.49 -6.47 -0.32
C PHE A 149 -19.46 -5.89 -1.30
N ALA A 150 -18.41 -6.65 -1.66
CA ALA A 150 -17.49 -6.27 -2.73
C ALA A 150 -18.21 -6.06 -4.08
N ASP A 151 -19.16 -6.92 -4.42
CA ASP A 151 -20.00 -6.74 -5.63
C ASP A 151 -20.83 -5.45 -5.54
N THR A 152 -21.39 -5.16 -4.35
CA THR A 152 -22.14 -3.93 -4.10
C THR A 152 -21.27 -2.68 -4.30
N ILE A 153 -20.08 -2.65 -3.70
CA ILE A 153 -19.12 -1.54 -3.85
C ILE A 153 -18.70 -1.38 -5.32
N TRP A 154 -18.50 -2.49 -6.03
CA TRP A 154 -18.18 -2.46 -7.45
C TRP A 154 -19.28 -1.78 -8.27
N ASP A 155 -20.55 -2.10 -8.02
CA ASP A 155 -21.69 -1.60 -8.78
C ASP A 155 -22.05 -0.15 -8.50
N ILE A 156 -21.85 0.34 -7.28
CA ILE A 156 -22.28 1.69 -6.90
C ILE A 156 -21.16 2.73 -6.97
N PHE A 157 -19.89 2.36 -6.75
CA PHE A 157 -18.75 3.30 -6.74
C PHE A 157 -17.76 3.09 -7.88
N LEU A 158 -17.58 1.84 -8.32
CA LEU A 158 -16.53 1.47 -9.29
C LEU A 158 -17.15 1.17 -10.66
N GLY A 159 -16.55 0.22 -11.39
CA GLY A 159 -16.85 -0.03 -12.81
C GLY A 159 -18.10 -0.87 -13.09
N GLY A 160 -18.85 -1.25 -12.05
CA GLY A 160 -20.11 -1.95 -12.20
C GLY A 160 -21.27 -0.99 -12.55
N SER A 161 -22.51 -1.42 -12.35
CA SER A 161 -23.67 -0.62 -12.75
C SER A 161 -24.81 -0.70 -11.72
N SER A 162 -25.32 0.45 -11.34
CA SER A 162 -26.49 0.60 -10.47
C SER A 162 -27.26 1.86 -10.84
N SER A 163 -28.56 1.91 -10.51
CA SER A 163 -29.33 3.16 -10.52
C SER A 163 -28.99 4.08 -9.33
N ASP A 164 -28.43 3.50 -8.27
CA ASP A 164 -28.23 4.16 -6.98
C ASP A 164 -26.75 4.49 -6.79
N ARG A 165 -26.18 5.21 -7.75
CA ARG A 165 -24.77 5.61 -7.72
C ARG A 165 -24.60 6.93 -6.97
N PRO A 166 -23.99 6.95 -5.79
CA PRO A 166 -23.95 8.14 -4.93
C PRO A 166 -23.13 9.27 -5.52
N PHE A 167 -22.14 8.97 -6.39
CA PHE A 167 -21.34 9.99 -7.08
C PHE A 167 -21.74 10.14 -8.56
N GLY A 168 -22.98 9.80 -8.91
CA GLY A 168 -23.50 9.95 -10.26
C GLY A 168 -22.70 9.16 -11.29
N SER A 169 -22.21 9.84 -12.32
CA SER A 169 -21.42 9.23 -13.41
C SER A 169 -19.99 8.86 -13.04
N ALA A 170 -19.47 9.39 -11.92
CA ALA A 170 -18.09 9.14 -11.55
C ALA A 170 -17.85 7.65 -11.27
N VAL A 171 -16.73 7.16 -11.78
CA VAL A 171 -16.20 5.81 -11.52
C VAL A 171 -14.88 6.01 -10.78
N LEU A 172 -14.84 5.63 -9.50
CA LEU A 172 -13.63 5.81 -8.69
C LEU A 172 -12.49 4.90 -9.15
N ASP A 173 -11.27 5.21 -8.72
CA ASP A 173 -10.05 4.51 -9.11
C ASP A 173 -9.68 3.36 -8.18
N GLY A 174 -10.54 3.04 -7.20
CA GLY A 174 -10.25 2.00 -6.23
C GLY A 174 -10.96 2.20 -4.90
N ILE A 175 -10.49 1.44 -3.92
CA ILE A 175 -10.95 1.51 -2.54
C ILE A 175 -9.77 1.68 -1.58
N ASP A 176 -10.09 2.16 -0.40
CA ASP A 176 -9.24 2.21 0.77
C ASP A 176 -9.96 1.51 1.94
N LEU A 177 -9.27 0.65 2.67
CA LEU A 177 -9.79 0.03 3.90
C LEU A 177 -9.18 0.74 5.12
N ASP A 178 -9.96 1.58 5.79
CA ASP A 178 -9.57 2.29 7.01
C ASP A 178 -10.33 1.71 8.21
N ILE A 179 -9.98 0.48 8.59
CA ILE A 179 -10.71 -0.31 9.58
C ILE A 179 -10.07 -0.15 10.95
N GLU A 180 -10.70 0.67 11.80
CA GLU A 180 -10.18 1.03 13.13
C GLU A 180 -10.94 0.34 14.29
N GLY A 181 -11.86 -0.57 13.97
CA GLY A 181 -12.72 -1.21 14.95
C GLY A 181 -13.48 -2.41 14.41
N GLY A 182 -14.12 -3.15 15.32
CA GLY A 182 -14.98 -4.28 14.97
C GLY A 182 -14.24 -5.59 14.81
N SER A 183 -14.55 -6.33 13.74
CA SER A 183 -13.99 -7.65 13.42
C SER A 183 -12.93 -7.53 12.33
N ASP A 184 -11.94 -8.43 12.31
CA ASP A 184 -10.95 -8.62 11.23
C ASP A 184 -11.45 -9.54 10.10
N THR A 185 -12.66 -10.09 10.26
CA THR A 185 -13.24 -11.10 9.38
C THR A 185 -13.57 -10.56 7.99
N GLY A 186 -13.28 -11.34 6.95
CA GLY A 186 -13.81 -11.15 5.60
C GLY A 186 -13.08 -10.15 4.70
N TYR A 187 -12.24 -9.25 5.23
CA TYR A 187 -11.58 -8.23 4.39
C TYR A 187 -10.66 -8.80 3.32
N GLY A 188 -9.97 -9.90 3.58
CA GLY A 188 -9.18 -10.60 2.56
C GLY A 188 -10.05 -11.16 1.42
N ALA A 189 -11.22 -11.71 1.76
CA ALA A 189 -12.19 -12.22 0.78
C ALA A 189 -12.85 -11.07 0.00
N PHE A 190 -13.19 -9.95 0.65
CA PHE A 190 -13.67 -8.72 0.03
C PHE A 190 -12.70 -8.22 -1.04
N ILE A 191 -11.42 -8.07 -0.70
CA ILE A 191 -10.38 -7.62 -1.64
C ILE A 191 -10.22 -8.62 -2.80
N THR A 192 -10.17 -9.91 -2.48
CA THR A 192 -10.02 -10.96 -3.50
C THR A 192 -11.17 -10.91 -4.50
N GLN A 193 -12.40 -10.69 -4.03
CA GLN A 193 -13.58 -10.54 -4.88
C GLN A 193 -13.50 -9.29 -5.76
N LEU A 194 -13.15 -8.12 -5.20
CA LEU A 194 -12.95 -6.90 -6.00
C LEU A 194 -11.90 -7.09 -7.11
N ARG A 195 -10.79 -7.79 -6.83
CA ARG A 195 -9.76 -8.09 -7.83
C ARG A 195 -10.28 -8.94 -8.99
N THR A 196 -11.31 -9.76 -8.78
CA THR A 196 -11.98 -10.48 -9.89
C THR A 196 -12.65 -9.50 -10.85
N HIS A 197 -13.30 -8.45 -10.35
CA HIS A 197 -13.93 -7.41 -11.16
C HIS A 197 -12.93 -6.52 -11.90
N PHE A 198 -11.76 -6.29 -11.30
CA PHE A 198 -10.72 -5.46 -11.92
C PHE A 198 -10.10 -6.15 -13.14
N THR A 199 -10.16 -7.48 -13.19
CA THR A 199 -9.63 -8.26 -14.31
C THR A 199 -10.44 -8.00 -15.58
N GLY A 200 -9.82 -7.35 -16.57
CA GLY A 200 -10.48 -7.03 -17.84
C GLY A 200 -11.34 -5.76 -17.81
N ALA A 201 -11.32 -5.00 -16.71
CA ALA A 201 -11.98 -3.71 -16.63
C ALA A 201 -11.34 -2.67 -17.57
N SER A 202 -12.08 -1.60 -17.88
CA SER A 202 -11.68 -0.55 -18.81
C SER A 202 -10.53 0.34 -18.31
N LYS A 203 -10.23 0.31 -17.00
CA LYS A 203 -9.13 1.00 -16.35
C LYS A 203 -8.54 0.17 -15.21
N SER A 204 -7.36 0.58 -14.75
CA SER A 204 -6.74 0.03 -13.54
C SER A 204 -7.46 0.54 -12.29
N TYR A 205 -7.53 -0.31 -11.28
CA TYR A 205 -8.06 0.03 -9.96
C TYR A 205 -7.01 -0.30 -8.89
N TYR A 206 -7.03 0.50 -7.82
CA TYR A 206 -6.09 0.41 -6.71
C TYR A 206 -6.80 -0.03 -5.42
N ILE A 207 -6.06 -0.73 -4.57
CA ILE A 207 -6.51 -1.08 -3.22
C ILE A 207 -5.48 -0.57 -2.24
N SER A 208 -5.92 0.29 -1.32
CA SER A 208 -5.15 0.68 -0.15
C SER A 208 -5.78 0.16 1.15
N GLY A 209 -4.99 0.16 2.20
CA GLY A 209 -5.48 -0.01 3.57
C GLY A 209 -4.71 0.89 4.52
N ALA A 210 -5.35 1.32 5.60
CA ALA A 210 -4.79 2.26 6.57
C ALA A 210 -4.70 1.62 7.98
N PRO A 211 -3.85 0.59 8.17
CA PRO A 211 -3.64 0.03 9.50
C PRO A 211 -3.04 1.08 10.44
N GLN A 212 -3.26 0.91 11.74
CA GLN A 212 -2.49 1.64 12.75
C GLN A 212 -1.03 1.16 12.74
N CYS A 213 -0.12 1.92 13.35
CA CYS A 213 1.29 1.55 13.33
C CYS A 213 1.62 0.27 14.11
N GLU A 214 0.79 -0.12 15.09
CA GLU A 214 1.01 -1.34 15.86
C GLU A 214 1.07 -2.57 14.95
N TYR A 215 2.12 -3.38 15.11
CA TYR A 215 2.39 -4.52 14.23
C TYR A 215 2.31 -5.86 14.97
N PRO A 216 1.55 -6.86 14.49
CA PRO A 216 0.60 -6.76 13.37
C PRO A 216 -0.63 -5.92 13.75
N ASP A 217 -1.21 -5.25 12.76
CA ASP A 217 -2.45 -4.51 12.97
C ASP A 217 -3.62 -5.44 13.33
N GLN A 218 -4.41 -5.04 14.32
CA GLN A 218 -5.47 -5.87 14.89
C GLN A 218 -6.60 -6.19 13.90
N TYR A 219 -6.95 -5.28 13.00
CA TYR A 219 -8.15 -5.40 12.17
C TYR A 219 -7.84 -5.73 10.71
N LEU A 220 -6.72 -5.25 10.20
CA LEU A 220 -6.27 -5.46 8.82
C LEU A 220 -5.11 -6.44 8.69
N GLY A 221 -4.43 -6.83 9.77
CA GLY A 221 -3.25 -7.70 9.70
C GLY A 221 -3.50 -9.01 8.94
N SER A 222 -4.66 -9.65 9.16
CA SER A 222 -5.06 -10.87 8.44
C SER A 222 -5.26 -10.62 6.94
N ALA A 223 -5.95 -9.52 6.58
CA ALA A 223 -6.21 -9.15 5.19
C ALA A 223 -4.92 -8.77 4.46
N LEU A 224 -4.05 -7.98 5.09
CA LEU A 224 -2.74 -7.59 4.57
C LEU A 224 -1.91 -8.83 4.17
N ASN A 225 -1.93 -9.87 5.00
CA ASN A 225 -1.19 -11.11 4.73
C ASN A 225 -1.82 -12.04 3.69
N SER A 226 -3.08 -11.84 3.33
CA SER A 226 -3.85 -12.77 2.48
C SER A 226 -4.35 -12.16 1.17
N ALA A 227 -4.20 -10.85 0.98
CA ALA A 227 -4.81 -10.14 -0.15
C ALA A 227 -3.87 -9.14 -0.83
N TRP A 228 -4.22 -8.74 -2.05
CA TRP A 228 -3.39 -7.88 -2.89
C TRP A 228 -3.67 -6.39 -2.63
N PHE A 229 -2.83 -5.76 -1.81
CA PHE A 229 -2.79 -4.30 -1.59
C PHE A 229 -1.76 -3.65 -2.51
N ASP A 230 -2.08 -2.49 -3.07
CA ASP A 230 -1.14 -1.66 -3.83
C ASP A 230 -0.42 -0.65 -2.92
N MET A 231 -1.13 -0.14 -1.91
CA MET A 231 -0.64 0.87 -0.98
C MET A 231 -1.07 0.53 0.46
N VAL A 232 -0.26 0.89 1.44
CA VAL A 232 -0.58 0.77 2.86
C VAL A 232 -0.25 2.08 3.55
N PHE A 233 -1.26 2.76 4.08
CA PHE A 233 -1.19 4.06 4.74
C PHE A 233 -1.07 3.88 6.26
N VAL A 234 0.08 3.40 6.71
CA VAL A 234 0.29 3.09 8.13
C VAL A 234 0.16 4.37 8.98
N GLN A 235 -0.80 4.38 9.91
CA GLN A 235 -1.09 5.55 10.73
C GLN A 235 -0.06 5.68 11.87
N PHE A 236 1.00 6.46 11.66
CA PHE A 236 2.06 6.70 12.66
C PHE A 236 1.68 7.82 13.64
N TYR A 237 0.50 7.72 14.25
CA TYR A 237 -0.02 8.66 15.24
C TYR A 237 -0.99 7.97 16.19
N ASN A 238 -1.39 8.65 17.28
CA ASN A 238 -2.25 8.11 18.35
C ASN A 238 -1.74 6.86 19.07
N ASN A 239 -0.52 6.39 18.75
CA ASN A 239 0.08 5.17 19.28
C ASN A 239 1.56 5.36 19.68
N PRO A 240 2.12 4.49 20.53
CA PRO A 240 3.54 4.53 20.90
C PRO A 240 4.50 4.36 19.74
N CYS A 241 4.08 3.70 18.65
CA CYS A 241 4.85 3.59 17.40
C CYS A 241 4.81 4.86 16.51
N GLY A 242 4.17 5.95 16.99
CA GLY A 242 3.94 7.16 16.21
C GLY A 242 5.16 8.06 15.98
N LEU A 243 5.01 9.03 15.09
CA LEU A 243 6.06 9.95 14.61
C LEU A 243 6.81 10.70 15.72
N GLN A 244 6.19 10.93 16.88
CA GLN A 244 6.83 11.56 18.04
C GLN A 244 8.01 10.75 18.58
N ASN A 245 8.07 9.45 18.29
CA ASN A 245 9.12 8.54 18.72
C ASN A 245 10.06 8.16 17.57
N PHE A 246 10.08 8.95 16.49
CA PHE A 246 11.02 8.76 15.40
C PHE A 246 12.47 8.78 15.92
N GLY A 247 13.20 7.69 15.66
CA GLY A 247 14.57 7.48 16.14
C GLY A 247 14.69 6.57 17.37
N GLU A 248 13.58 6.28 18.05
CA GLU A 248 13.55 5.33 19.16
C GLU A 248 13.32 3.91 18.64
N ALA A 249 14.26 3.00 18.89
CA ALA A 249 14.23 1.62 18.41
C ALA A 249 12.95 0.85 18.81
N SER A 250 12.38 1.19 19.98
CA SER A 250 11.15 0.60 20.50
C SER A 250 9.88 1.36 20.09
N GLY A 251 10.00 2.49 19.39
CA GLY A 251 8.89 3.40 19.10
C GLY A 251 8.77 3.84 17.64
N TRP A 252 9.71 3.48 16.75
CA TRP A 252 9.58 3.69 15.31
C TRP A 252 9.76 2.37 14.57
N ASP A 253 8.68 1.85 14.00
CA ASP A 253 8.61 0.47 13.49
C ASP A 253 8.33 0.35 11.99
N PHE A 254 8.55 1.42 11.21
CA PHE A 254 8.46 1.36 9.75
C PHE A 254 9.28 0.21 9.15
N GLY A 255 10.40 -0.16 9.76
CA GLY A 255 11.21 -1.29 9.32
C GLY A 255 10.51 -2.64 9.40
N LEU A 256 9.55 -2.83 10.31
CA LEU A 256 8.71 -4.04 10.34
C LEU A 256 7.77 -4.06 9.14
N TRP A 257 7.17 -2.91 8.82
CA TRP A 257 6.30 -2.74 7.66
C TRP A 257 7.05 -2.92 6.33
N ASP A 258 8.29 -2.43 6.21
CA ASP A 258 9.15 -2.71 5.04
C ASP A 258 9.51 -4.19 4.94
N TYR A 259 9.85 -4.82 6.07
CA TYR A 259 10.16 -6.25 6.09
C TYR A 259 8.95 -7.08 5.66
N TRP A 260 7.75 -6.76 6.14
CA TRP A 260 6.51 -7.37 5.69
C TRP A 260 6.28 -7.18 4.19
N ALA A 261 6.41 -5.93 3.70
CA ALA A 261 6.18 -5.60 2.29
C ALA A 261 7.08 -6.42 1.35
N ARG A 262 8.30 -6.73 1.79
CA ARG A 262 9.30 -7.44 0.98
C ARG A 262 9.23 -8.95 1.09
N ASN A 263 8.76 -9.49 2.22
CA ASN A 263 8.88 -10.90 2.54
C ASN A 263 7.55 -11.63 2.75
N THR A 264 6.44 -10.90 2.90
CA THR A 264 5.15 -11.47 3.29
C THR A 264 4.01 -10.99 2.42
N ALA A 265 4.00 -9.72 2.00
CA ALA A 265 2.92 -9.17 1.19
C ALA A 265 2.70 -9.95 -0.12
N ILE A 266 1.42 -10.17 -0.46
CA ILE A 266 1.04 -10.86 -1.71
C ILE A 266 1.46 -10.06 -2.95
N ASN A 267 1.37 -8.73 -2.87
CA ASN A 267 1.92 -7.84 -3.89
C ASN A 267 3.38 -7.50 -3.56
N PRO A 268 4.36 -8.01 -4.33
CA PRO A 268 5.78 -7.73 -4.07
C PRO A 268 6.19 -6.27 -4.34
N ASN A 269 5.29 -5.47 -4.92
CA ASN A 269 5.49 -4.05 -5.21
C ASN A 269 4.60 -3.15 -4.34
N VAL A 270 4.00 -3.68 -3.26
CA VAL A 270 3.20 -2.87 -2.33
C VAL A 270 4.03 -1.72 -1.78
N LYS A 271 3.40 -0.56 -1.64
CA LYS A 271 4.04 0.65 -1.11
C LYS A 271 3.53 1.04 0.25
N ILE A 272 4.45 1.29 1.18
CA ILE A 272 4.16 1.76 2.53
C ILE A 272 4.30 3.29 2.57
N PHE A 273 3.29 3.95 3.09
CA PHE A 273 3.26 5.40 3.29
C PHE A 273 3.35 5.70 4.79
N ILE A 274 3.99 6.82 5.11
CA ILE A 274 3.91 7.39 6.45
C ILE A 274 2.58 8.12 6.57
N GLY A 275 1.63 7.57 7.34
CA GLY A 275 0.42 8.27 7.75
C GLY A 275 0.72 9.29 8.84
N ALA A 276 0.40 10.56 8.60
CA ALA A 276 0.71 11.66 9.49
C ALA A 276 -0.50 12.58 9.69
N PRO A 277 -0.71 13.13 10.91
CA PRO A 277 -1.64 14.24 11.12
C PRO A 277 -1.13 15.49 10.39
N ALA A 278 -2.01 16.17 9.66
CA ALA A 278 -1.66 17.35 8.88
C ALA A 278 -1.61 18.66 9.71
N SER A 279 -2.06 18.62 10.96
CA SER A 279 -2.08 19.73 11.91
C SER A 279 -2.03 19.20 13.35
N SER A 280 -1.62 20.03 14.31
CA SER A 280 -1.64 19.69 15.74
C SER A 280 -3.03 19.40 16.30
N THR A 281 -4.09 19.80 15.60
CA THR A 281 -5.49 19.54 15.95
C THR A 281 -6.10 18.35 15.22
N ALA A 282 -5.38 17.75 14.26
CA ALA A 282 -5.94 16.68 13.43
C ALA A 282 -6.00 15.32 14.16
N SER A 283 -5.18 15.13 15.20
CA SER A 283 -5.09 13.90 15.99
C SER A 283 -4.78 14.20 17.46
N GLY A 284 -4.86 13.18 18.33
CA GLY A 284 -4.51 13.32 19.74
C GLY A 284 -2.99 13.40 19.98
N THR A 285 -2.20 12.62 19.24
CA THR A 285 -0.74 12.65 19.28
C THR A 285 -0.13 12.45 17.88
N GLY A 286 1.18 12.63 17.73
CA GLY A 286 1.91 12.27 16.50
C GLY A 286 2.08 13.39 15.48
N TYR A 287 1.43 14.54 15.61
CA TYR A 287 1.72 15.68 14.75
C TYR A 287 3.20 16.10 14.84
N GLN A 288 3.77 16.44 13.69
CA GLN A 288 5.12 16.97 13.55
C GLN A 288 5.09 18.30 12.81
N SER A 289 6.06 19.18 13.07
CA SER A 289 6.26 20.33 12.18
C SER A 289 6.64 19.84 10.78
N ILE A 290 6.42 20.68 9.76
CA ILE A 290 6.72 20.30 8.38
C ILE A 290 8.21 19.99 8.16
N ASP A 291 9.10 20.68 8.86
CA ASP A 291 10.54 20.41 8.82
C ASP A 291 10.87 19.03 9.39
N ASN A 292 10.24 18.67 10.51
CA ASN A 292 10.41 17.36 11.14
C ASN A 292 9.86 16.25 10.25
N LEU A 293 8.61 16.37 9.76
CA LEU A 293 8.02 15.37 8.86
C LEU A 293 8.84 15.22 7.58
N SER A 294 9.33 16.32 7.00
CA SER A 294 10.21 16.29 5.84
C SER A 294 11.53 15.59 6.13
N SER A 295 12.10 15.76 7.33
CA SER A 295 13.29 15.02 7.74
C SER A 295 13.01 13.52 7.86
N ILE A 296 11.94 13.17 8.58
CA ILE A 296 11.49 11.79 8.80
C ILE A 296 11.28 11.08 7.46
N ALA A 297 10.46 11.67 6.59
CA ALA A 297 10.12 11.07 5.30
C ALA A 297 11.35 10.87 4.40
N ARG A 298 12.31 11.80 4.40
CA ARG A 298 13.56 11.65 3.64
C ARG A 298 14.47 10.56 4.17
N VAL A 299 14.58 10.43 5.49
CA VAL A 299 15.36 9.35 6.10
C VAL A 299 14.71 8.01 5.76
N THR A 300 13.41 7.86 6.00
CA THR A 300 12.67 6.61 5.71
C THR A 300 12.72 6.23 4.24
N ARG A 301 12.52 7.18 3.32
CA ARG A 301 12.68 6.99 1.86
C ARG A 301 14.03 6.38 1.51
N ASN A 302 15.11 6.85 2.15
CA ASN A 302 16.46 6.40 1.85
C ASN A 302 16.83 5.10 2.56
N SER A 303 16.11 4.73 3.62
CA SER A 303 16.30 3.49 4.38
C SER A 303 15.56 2.30 3.78
N PHE A 304 14.40 2.51 3.15
CA PHE A 304 13.46 1.43 2.83
C PHE A 304 12.91 1.49 1.38
N PRO A 305 13.05 0.41 0.58
CA PRO A 305 12.56 0.37 -0.80
C PRO A 305 11.03 0.27 -0.91
N SER A 306 10.34 -0.18 0.15
CA SER A 306 8.88 -0.19 0.18
C SER A 306 8.26 1.20 0.34
N PHE A 307 9.04 2.23 0.68
CA PHE A 307 8.52 3.60 0.84
C PHE A 307 7.81 4.08 -0.44
N GLY A 308 6.59 4.60 -0.27
CA GLY A 308 5.77 5.16 -1.34
C GLY A 308 5.51 6.66 -1.20
N GLY A 309 5.57 7.19 0.02
CA GLY A 309 5.27 8.60 0.27
C GLY A 309 4.66 8.88 1.64
N VAL A 310 3.81 9.90 1.70
CA VAL A 310 3.15 10.37 2.93
C VAL A 310 1.64 10.42 2.75
N MET A 311 0.90 9.80 3.66
CA MET A 311 -0.55 9.97 3.80
C MET A 311 -0.82 11.05 4.86
N LEU A 312 -1.84 11.88 4.65
CA LEU A 312 -2.18 12.97 5.56
C LEU A 312 -3.62 12.88 6.05
N TRP A 313 -3.81 12.99 7.36
CA TRP A 313 -5.12 13.21 7.99
C TRP A 313 -5.27 14.69 8.38
N ASP A 314 -6.05 15.52 7.71
CA ASP A 314 -6.71 15.34 6.40
C ASP A 314 -6.43 16.57 5.49
N ALA A 315 -7.04 16.61 4.30
CA ALA A 315 -6.86 17.70 3.32
C ALA A 315 -7.26 19.09 3.84
N SER A 316 -8.32 19.19 4.65
CA SER A 316 -8.79 20.46 5.22
C SER A 316 -7.74 21.04 6.18
N GLN A 317 -7.19 20.18 7.04
CA GLN A 317 -6.11 20.55 7.97
C GLN A 317 -4.83 20.91 7.22
N ALA A 318 -4.44 20.11 6.22
CA ALA A 318 -3.21 20.34 5.45
C ALA A 318 -3.21 21.69 4.72
N TYR A 319 -4.33 22.05 4.11
CA TYR A 319 -4.46 23.32 3.38
C TYR A 319 -4.47 24.52 4.32
N ALA A 320 -5.17 24.43 5.45
CA ALA A 320 -5.21 25.48 6.45
C ALA A 320 -3.86 25.65 7.19
N ASN A 321 -3.08 24.57 7.33
CA ASN A 321 -1.75 24.57 7.92
C ASN A 321 -0.66 24.90 6.88
N ASP A 322 -0.78 26.08 6.25
CA ASP A 322 0.20 26.65 5.31
C ASP A 322 0.58 25.71 4.15
N ARG A 323 -0.42 25.02 3.55
CA ARG A 323 -0.21 24.04 2.47
C ARG A 323 0.82 22.96 2.86
N TYR A 324 0.59 22.35 4.02
CA TYR A 324 1.41 21.25 4.57
C TYR A 324 1.62 20.12 3.56
N ASP A 325 0.59 19.82 2.75
CA ASP A 325 0.60 18.89 1.62
C ASP A 325 1.65 19.24 0.55
N LEU A 326 1.69 20.50 0.13
CA LEU A 326 2.63 20.98 -0.89
C LEU A 326 4.06 20.98 -0.35
N ALA A 327 4.23 21.37 0.91
CA ALA A 327 5.55 21.40 1.52
C ALA A 327 6.17 19.99 1.65
N ILE A 328 5.40 18.98 2.06
CA ILE A 328 5.90 17.60 2.13
C ILE A 328 6.14 17.03 0.73
N LYS A 329 5.28 17.33 -0.25
CA LYS A 329 5.50 16.97 -1.65
C LYS A 329 6.84 17.51 -2.16
N ASN A 330 7.11 18.79 -1.93
CA ASN A 330 8.35 19.44 -2.36
C ASN A 330 9.58 18.80 -1.71
N ALA A 331 9.50 18.43 -0.43
CA ALA A 331 10.59 17.76 0.27
C ALA A 331 10.90 16.37 -0.32
N LEU A 332 9.86 15.59 -0.66
CA LEU A 332 10.00 14.27 -1.28
C LEU A 332 10.54 14.34 -2.72
N VAL A 333 10.00 15.25 -3.53
CA VAL A 333 10.51 15.52 -4.89
C VAL A 333 11.98 15.90 -4.84
N ALA A 334 12.38 16.78 -3.91
CA ALA A 334 13.76 17.20 -3.73
C ALA A 334 14.70 16.04 -3.30
N ALA A 335 14.18 15.04 -2.60
CA ALA A 335 14.92 13.83 -2.24
C ALA A 335 15.00 12.80 -3.38
N GLY A 336 14.23 12.99 -4.44
CA GLY A 336 14.19 12.17 -5.65
C GLY A 336 12.92 11.32 -5.74
N SER A 337 12.19 11.42 -6.85
CA SER A 337 10.91 10.71 -7.00
C SER A 337 11.04 9.23 -7.36
N THR A 338 12.17 8.81 -7.95
CA THR A 338 12.30 7.50 -8.61
C THR A 338 13.48 6.71 -8.08
N GLY A 339 13.32 5.39 -8.03
CA GLY A 339 14.40 4.45 -7.76
C GLY A 339 14.84 4.45 -6.29
N PHE A 340 15.23 3.27 -5.81
CA PHE A 340 15.83 3.10 -4.51
C PHE A 340 17.27 2.60 -4.70
N THR A 341 18.21 3.25 -4.01
CA THR A 341 19.60 2.79 -3.96
C THR A 341 19.83 2.24 -2.57
N TYR A 342 20.10 0.93 -2.49
CA TYR A 342 20.41 0.31 -1.21
C TYR A 342 21.66 0.96 -0.62
N PRO A 343 21.59 1.54 0.59
CA PRO A 343 22.78 1.95 1.29
C PRO A 343 23.67 0.73 1.56
N PRO A 344 24.99 0.92 1.72
CA PRO A 344 25.85 -0.15 2.17
C PRO A 344 25.47 -0.59 3.60
N CYS A 345 25.66 -1.87 3.90
CA CYS A 345 25.46 -2.39 5.25
C CYS A 345 26.61 -1.96 6.19
N ASP A 346 26.72 -0.67 6.49
CA ASP A 346 27.84 -0.03 7.21
C ASP A 346 27.79 -0.21 8.75
N ALA A 347 27.10 -1.25 9.23
CA ALA A 347 27.08 -1.65 10.63
C ALA A 347 27.99 -2.86 10.88
N GLN A 348 28.37 -3.12 12.13
CA GLN A 348 29.10 -4.33 12.48
C GLN A 348 28.26 -5.56 12.09
N ALA A 349 28.87 -6.56 11.44
CA ALA A 349 28.18 -7.81 11.15
C ALA A 349 27.75 -8.51 12.45
N TYR A 350 26.49 -8.96 12.50
CA TYR A 350 26.01 -9.79 13.61
C TYR A 350 26.89 -11.02 13.78
N THR A 351 27.28 -11.28 15.02
CA THR A 351 28.06 -12.44 15.45
C THR A 351 27.26 -13.24 16.47
N SER A 352 27.02 -14.52 16.15
CA SER A 352 26.30 -15.47 17.01
C SER A 352 26.99 -15.63 18.37
N GLY A 353 26.21 -15.64 19.45
CA GLY A 353 26.70 -15.80 20.82
C GLY A 353 27.36 -14.56 21.41
N SER A 354 27.24 -13.40 20.75
CA SER A 354 27.64 -12.10 21.31
C SER A 354 26.45 -11.41 21.98
N ASP A 355 26.76 -10.52 22.93
CA ASP A 355 25.78 -9.68 23.61
C ASP A 355 25.82 -8.25 23.05
N TYR A 356 24.65 -7.66 22.85
CA TYR A 356 24.49 -6.32 22.30
C TYR A 356 23.65 -5.47 23.26
N SER A 357 24.23 -4.35 23.75
CA SER A 357 23.48 -3.36 24.53
C SER A 357 22.48 -2.60 23.68
N GLY A 358 21.44 -2.01 24.27
CA GLY A 358 20.47 -1.15 23.57
C GLY A 358 21.13 -0.04 22.74
N GLY A 359 20.55 0.23 21.57
CA GLY A 359 21.06 1.19 20.60
C GLY A 359 22.22 0.70 19.72
N THR A 360 22.59 -0.58 19.80
CA THR A 360 23.66 -1.15 18.98
C THR A 360 23.15 -1.51 17.60
N ASN A 361 23.81 -0.98 16.56
CA ASN A 361 23.53 -1.32 15.17
C ASN A 361 24.34 -2.53 14.71
N VAL A 362 23.67 -3.50 14.09
CA VAL A 362 24.31 -4.65 13.44
C VAL A 362 23.77 -4.86 12.04
N SER A 363 24.60 -5.34 11.12
CA SER A 363 24.14 -5.80 9.81
C SER A 363 23.85 -7.30 9.83
N TYR A 364 22.68 -7.70 9.36
CA TYR A 364 22.28 -9.09 9.21
C TYR A 364 21.25 -9.23 8.08
N ASP A 365 21.42 -10.24 7.23
CA ASP A 365 20.48 -10.61 6.17
C ASP A 365 19.92 -9.45 5.32
N GLY A 366 20.81 -8.58 4.84
CA GLY A 366 20.41 -7.46 3.97
C GLY A 366 19.70 -6.31 4.70
N TYR A 367 19.76 -6.27 6.04
CA TYR A 367 19.30 -5.14 6.85
C TYR A 367 20.35 -4.68 7.84
N VAL A 368 20.26 -3.42 8.23
CA VAL A 368 20.80 -2.92 9.49
C VAL A 368 19.68 -2.97 10.52
N TYR A 369 19.95 -3.64 11.64
CA TYR A 369 19.08 -3.72 12.82
C TYR A 369 19.67 -2.89 13.96
N ILE A 370 18.80 -2.33 14.78
CA ILE A 370 19.15 -1.71 16.06
C ILE A 370 18.58 -2.56 17.20
N THR A 371 19.32 -2.72 18.29
CA THR A 371 18.78 -3.32 19.53
C THR A 371 17.89 -2.33 20.28
N LYS A 372 16.72 -2.79 20.74
CA LYS A 372 15.80 -1.97 21.54
C LYS A 372 16.35 -1.70 22.94
N TYR A 373 16.73 -2.77 23.66
CA TYR A 373 17.17 -2.69 25.05
C TYR A 373 18.44 -3.51 25.31
N TYR A 374 18.42 -4.77 24.89
CA TYR A 374 19.52 -5.73 24.97
C TYR A 374 19.19 -6.87 24.03
N ALA A 375 20.17 -7.48 23.38
CA ALA A 375 19.96 -8.67 22.58
C ALA A 375 21.14 -9.64 22.69
N SER A 376 20.83 -10.93 22.71
CA SER A 376 21.79 -12.03 22.54
C SER A 376 21.31 -13.08 21.53
N ASP A 377 20.11 -12.87 20.99
CA ASP A 377 19.48 -13.65 19.95
C ASP A 377 19.83 -13.10 18.55
N THR A 378 19.51 -13.91 17.53
CA THR A 378 19.72 -13.52 16.13
C THR A 378 18.74 -12.42 15.72
N PRO A 379 19.19 -11.36 15.01
CA PRO A 379 18.30 -10.32 14.52
C PRO A 379 17.14 -10.87 13.72
N SER A 380 15.93 -10.44 14.08
CA SER A 380 14.70 -10.79 13.38
C SER A 380 13.74 -9.60 13.39
N ALA A 381 12.94 -9.47 12.34
CA ALA A 381 11.87 -8.47 12.25
C ALA A 381 10.63 -8.93 13.04
N ASN A 382 10.79 -9.06 14.35
CA ASN A 382 9.73 -9.43 15.28
C ASN A 382 9.38 -8.22 16.15
N TYR A 383 8.11 -7.80 16.15
CA TYR A 383 7.63 -6.69 16.98
C TYR A 383 7.94 -6.92 18.47
N ASN A 384 7.73 -8.14 18.97
CA ASN A 384 8.01 -8.53 20.35
C ASN A 384 9.47 -8.95 20.59
N GLY A 385 10.31 -8.90 19.55
CA GLY A 385 11.73 -9.24 19.64
C GLY A 385 12.60 -8.07 20.08
N ASP A 386 13.88 -8.36 20.31
CA ASP A 386 14.86 -7.40 20.82
C ASP A 386 15.43 -6.46 19.75
N TRP A 387 15.18 -6.77 18.48
CA TRP A 387 15.73 -6.07 17.32
C TRP A 387 14.66 -5.28 16.56
N MET A 388 15.08 -4.19 15.92
CA MET A 388 14.25 -3.39 15.01
C MET A 388 15.01 -3.15 13.70
N PRO A 389 14.45 -3.48 12.51
CA PRO A 389 15.06 -3.09 11.24
C PRO A 389 15.03 -1.57 11.09
N VAL A 390 16.15 -0.95 10.74
CA VAL A 390 16.27 0.52 10.56
C VAL A 390 16.67 0.93 9.15
N SER A 391 17.20 0.01 8.35
CA SER A 391 17.48 0.21 6.92
C SER A 391 17.62 -1.12 6.22
N ALA A 392 17.01 -1.27 5.05
CA ALA A 392 17.44 -2.27 4.09
C ALA A 392 18.80 -1.83 3.52
N CYS A 393 19.70 -2.77 3.24
CA CYS A 393 21.06 -2.47 2.80
C CYS A 393 21.62 -3.53 1.86
N SER A 394 22.70 -3.18 1.15
CA SER A 394 23.44 -4.08 0.27
C SER A 394 24.88 -4.23 0.75
N GLY A 395 25.49 -5.41 0.56
CA GLY A 395 26.91 -5.62 0.87
C GLY A 395 27.23 -6.20 2.26
N GLY A 396 26.24 -6.52 3.08
CA GLY A 396 26.42 -7.49 4.17
C GLY A 396 26.72 -8.86 3.56
N THR A 397 27.65 -9.62 4.14
CA THR A 397 27.98 -10.98 3.70
C THR A 397 26.73 -11.87 3.72
N ALA A 398 25.99 -11.88 2.60
CA ALA A 398 25.52 -13.14 2.05
C ALA A 398 26.76 -14.02 1.93
N GLY A 399 26.69 -15.27 2.40
CA GLY A 399 27.72 -16.26 2.13
C GLY A 399 27.88 -16.42 0.62
N SER A 400 28.74 -15.61 0.01
CA SER A 400 29.16 -15.71 -1.38
C SER A 400 30.57 -16.26 -1.38
N SER A 401 30.70 -17.51 -1.81
CA SER A 401 31.96 -18.07 -2.27
C SER A 401 32.44 -17.28 -3.49
N THR A 402 33.37 -16.36 -3.28
CA THR A 402 34.10 -15.69 -4.36
C THR A 402 35.08 -16.66 -5.02
N GLY A 403 35.01 -16.76 -6.34
CA GLY A 403 36.05 -17.35 -7.18
C GLY A 403 36.05 -16.72 -8.56
N SER A 404 36.90 -15.71 -8.77
CA SER A 404 37.25 -15.18 -10.09
C SER A 404 38.09 -16.20 -10.86
N GLY A 405 37.71 -16.50 -12.10
CA GLY A 405 38.52 -17.25 -13.05
C GLY A 405 37.93 -17.20 -14.44
N SER A 406 38.59 -16.50 -15.37
CA SER A 406 38.17 -16.39 -16.76
C SER A 406 38.36 -17.70 -17.55
N SER A 407 37.44 -17.87 -18.51
CA SER A 407 37.60 -18.49 -19.83
C SER A 407 37.18 -19.95 -20.08
N SER A 408 36.46 -20.06 -21.20
CA SER A 408 36.22 -21.19 -22.11
C SER A 408 35.03 -22.12 -21.85
N SER A 409 34.27 -22.26 -22.93
CA SER A 409 33.05 -23.03 -23.14
C SER A 409 33.29 -24.55 -23.16
N SER A 410 32.46 -25.29 -22.42
CA SER A 410 32.08 -26.67 -22.76
C SER A 410 30.89 -27.13 -21.92
N ALA A 411 30.02 -27.91 -22.57
CA ALA A 411 28.70 -28.31 -22.10
C ALA A 411 28.72 -29.45 -21.06
N ALA A 412 27.64 -29.48 -20.26
CA ALA A 412 27.05 -30.57 -19.49
C ALA A 412 27.86 -31.25 -18.37
N SER A 413 27.37 -31.17 -17.13
CA SER A 413 26.42 -32.16 -16.56
C SER A 413 26.35 -31.95 -15.04
N SER A 414 25.20 -31.58 -14.49
CA SER A 414 24.95 -31.49 -13.05
C SER A 414 24.10 -32.69 -12.61
N THR A 415 24.68 -33.52 -11.75
CA THR A 415 24.04 -34.68 -11.13
C THR A 415 22.89 -34.23 -10.24
N ALA A 416 21.66 -34.58 -10.64
CA ALA A 416 20.47 -34.48 -9.80
C ALA A 416 20.48 -35.60 -8.76
N THR A 417 20.27 -35.27 -7.50
CA THR A 417 19.94 -36.24 -6.46
C THR A 417 18.43 -36.48 -6.51
N THR A 418 18.04 -37.66 -6.96
CA THR A 418 16.65 -38.13 -6.99
C THR A 418 16.17 -38.51 -5.59
N GLY A 419 15.19 -37.77 -5.05
CA GLY A 419 14.28 -38.25 -4.02
C GLY A 419 12.92 -38.53 -4.67
N THR A 420 12.40 -39.74 -4.56
CA THR A 420 11.11 -40.16 -5.11
C THR A 420 10.07 -40.22 -3.98
N GLY A 421 9.44 -39.08 -3.65
CA GLY A 421 8.34 -39.05 -2.70
C GLY A 421 7.10 -39.72 -3.29
N ASN A 422 6.65 -40.85 -2.72
CA ASN A 422 5.41 -41.51 -3.14
C ASN A 422 4.24 -40.99 -2.31
N CYS A 423 3.40 -40.14 -2.91
CA CYS A 423 2.27 -39.50 -2.25
C CYS A 423 0.94 -40.27 -2.33
N ALA A 424 0.97 -41.51 -2.86
CA ALA A 424 -0.24 -42.32 -2.98
C ALA A 424 -0.88 -42.62 -1.60
N GLY A 425 -2.08 -42.08 -1.38
CA GLY A 425 -2.86 -42.29 -0.16
C GLY A 425 -2.49 -41.41 1.03
N VAL A 426 -1.58 -40.46 0.86
CA VAL A 426 -1.20 -39.48 1.90
C VAL A 426 -2.15 -38.28 1.83
N SER A 427 -2.64 -37.77 2.97
CA SER A 427 -3.56 -36.62 2.97
C SER A 427 -2.80 -35.30 2.88
N GLU A 428 -3.43 -34.25 2.35
CA GLU A 428 -2.90 -32.88 2.40
C GLU A 428 -2.74 -32.41 3.85
N TRP A 429 -1.73 -31.57 4.09
CA TRP A 429 -1.52 -30.95 5.40
C TRP A 429 -2.70 -30.02 5.76
N SER A 430 -3.09 -30.05 7.02
CA SER A 430 -4.16 -29.22 7.59
C SER A 430 -3.68 -28.56 8.87
N SER A 431 -3.92 -27.25 8.98
CA SER A 431 -3.59 -26.47 10.17
C SER A 431 -4.37 -26.88 11.42
N SER A 432 -5.55 -27.49 11.26
CA SER A 432 -6.43 -27.89 12.37
C SER A 432 -6.25 -29.35 12.80
N THR A 433 -5.22 -30.03 12.31
CA THR A 433 -4.96 -31.45 12.60
C THR A 433 -3.64 -31.56 13.35
N ALA A 434 -3.67 -32.25 14.49
CA ALA A 434 -2.44 -32.61 15.20
C ALA A 434 -1.80 -33.84 14.57
N TYR A 435 -0.51 -33.73 14.21
CA TYR A 435 0.31 -34.77 13.62
C TYR A 435 1.33 -35.26 14.64
N THR A 436 1.45 -36.58 14.82
CA THR A 436 2.49 -37.18 15.67
C THR A 436 3.76 -37.48 14.85
N GLY A 437 4.90 -37.62 15.51
CA GLY A 437 6.17 -37.94 14.84
C GLY A 437 6.05 -39.20 13.95
N GLY A 438 6.45 -39.07 12.69
CA GLY A 438 6.29 -40.08 11.64
C GLY A 438 5.03 -39.92 10.78
N SER A 439 4.12 -38.99 11.09
CA SER A 439 2.96 -38.69 10.24
C SER A 439 3.41 -38.09 8.91
N GLN A 440 2.78 -38.51 7.81
CA GLN A 440 3.09 -38.02 6.46
C GLN A 440 1.96 -37.15 5.94
N VAL A 441 2.31 -36.06 5.26
CA VAL A 441 1.35 -35.14 4.61
C VAL A 441 1.88 -34.70 3.24
N GLN A 442 0.96 -34.33 2.36
CA GLN A 442 1.30 -33.59 1.14
C GLN A 442 1.25 -32.09 1.45
N TYR A 443 2.22 -31.32 0.96
CA TYR A 443 2.20 -29.87 1.02
C TYR A 443 3.07 -29.27 -0.07
N ASN A 444 2.50 -28.34 -0.86
CA ASN A 444 3.16 -27.68 -2.00
C ASN A 444 3.76 -28.64 -3.05
N GLY A 445 3.15 -29.80 -3.25
CA GLY A 445 3.59 -30.78 -4.25
C GLY A 445 4.73 -31.70 -3.80
N ASP A 446 5.15 -31.60 -2.54
CA ASP A 446 6.17 -32.45 -1.91
C ASP A 446 5.55 -33.32 -0.80
N LEU A 447 6.19 -34.46 -0.53
CA LEU A 447 5.89 -35.30 0.63
C LEU A 447 6.65 -34.80 1.85
N TRP A 448 5.97 -34.67 2.98
CA TRP A 448 6.58 -34.23 4.23
C TRP A 448 6.29 -35.20 5.37
N THR A 449 7.30 -35.48 6.21
CA THR A 449 7.17 -36.31 7.41
C THR A 449 7.41 -35.48 8.67
N ALA A 450 6.48 -35.52 9.62
CA ALA A 450 6.60 -34.83 10.91
C ALA A 450 7.71 -35.47 11.75
N GLN A 451 8.63 -34.67 12.30
CA GLN A 451 9.72 -35.17 13.14
C GLN A 451 9.26 -35.49 14.57
N TYR A 452 8.28 -34.74 15.06
CA TYR A 452 7.69 -34.87 16.40
C TYR A 452 6.23 -34.35 16.37
N TRP A 453 5.56 -34.31 17.53
CA TRP A 453 4.18 -33.80 17.60
C TRP A 453 4.12 -32.33 17.15
N THR A 454 3.17 -32.02 16.27
CA THR A 454 2.94 -30.67 15.74
C THR A 454 1.46 -30.47 15.38
N GLU A 455 0.97 -29.25 15.56
CA GLU A 455 -0.35 -28.80 15.13
C GLU A 455 -0.20 -27.35 14.64
N ASN A 456 -0.80 -27.03 13.50
CA ASN A 456 -0.69 -25.71 12.86
C ASN A 456 0.72 -25.28 12.39
N ASP A 457 1.79 -26.06 12.59
CA ASP A 457 3.09 -25.77 11.96
C ASP A 457 3.11 -26.26 10.52
N THR A 458 3.35 -25.35 9.58
CA THR A 458 3.36 -25.62 8.14
C THR A 458 4.61 -26.41 7.71
N PRO A 459 4.50 -27.44 6.85
CA PRO A 459 5.65 -28.12 6.27
C PRO A 459 6.53 -27.17 5.46
N GLY A 460 7.83 -27.17 5.73
CA GLY A 460 8.79 -26.20 5.17
C GLY A 460 8.79 -24.82 5.86
N GLY A 461 7.95 -24.63 6.90
CA GLY A 461 7.92 -23.44 7.72
C GLY A 461 9.12 -23.32 8.68
N SER A 462 9.28 -22.13 9.25
CA SER A 462 10.41 -21.75 10.13
C SER A 462 10.51 -22.58 11.41
N ALA A 463 9.43 -23.24 11.83
CA ALA A 463 9.41 -24.12 12.99
C ALA A 463 10.29 -25.37 12.82
N GLY A 464 10.62 -25.75 11.58
CA GLY A 464 11.55 -26.84 11.28
C GLY A 464 11.08 -28.24 11.70
N VAL A 465 9.79 -28.40 12.02
CA VAL A 465 9.22 -29.64 12.59
C VAL A 465 8.92 -30.72 11.54
N TRP A 466 9.11 -30.41 10.26
CA TRP A 466 8.84 -31.29 9.11
C TRP A 466 10.11 -31.57 8.30
N THR A 467 10.27 -32.82 7.87
CA THR A 467 11.30 -33.24 6.91
C THR A 467 10.69 -33.32 5.52
N ASN A 468 11.32 -32.70 4.51
CA ASN A 468 10.93 -32.84 3.10
C ASN A 468 11.49 -34.17 2.55
N ASP A 469 10.60 -35.06 2.12
CA ASP A 469 10.94 -36.38 1.55
C ASP A 469 11.01 -36.37 0.00
N GLY A 470 10.83 -35.19 -0.60
CA GLY A 470 10.93 -34.93 -2.03
C GLY A 470 9.59 -34.76 -2.73
N ALA A 471 9.64 -34.33 -3.99
CA ALA A 471 8.48 -34.11 -4.83
C ALA A 471 7.61 -35.36 -4.96
N CYS A 472 6.29 -35.16 -4.88
CA CYS A 472 5.30 -36.18 -5.16
C CYS A 472 5.47 -36.66 -6.61
N SER A 473 5.93 -37.90 -6.81
CA SER A 473 5.96 -38.51 -8.13
C SER A 473 4.52 -38.81 -8.54
N SER A 474 3.95 -37.95 -9.39
CA SER A 474 2.57 -38.05 -9.83
C SER A 474 2.31 -39.37 -10.58
N SER A 475 1.46 -40.21 -10.02
CA SER A 475 0.57 -41.03 -10.83
C SER A 475 -0.74 -40.24 -11.02
N ASP A 476 -0.83 -39.58 -12.17
CA ASP A 476 -2.02 -39.09 -12.89
C ASP A 476 -3.17 -38.39 -12.11
N VAL A 477 -3.34 -37.08 -12.31
CA VAL A 477 -4.45 -36.42 -13.07
C VAL A 477 -4.50 -34.90 -12.76
N ALA A 478 -4.16 -34.12 -13.79
CA ALA A 478 -4.46 -32.71 -14.14
C ALA A 478 -5.00 -31.70 -13.09
N ALA A 479 -4.24 -30.62 -12.88
CA ALA A 479 -4.76 -29.31 -12.46
C ALA A 479 -4.26 -28.20 -13.41
N ARG A 480 -5.22 -27.42 -13.93
CA ARG A 480 -5.03 -26.20 -14.74
C ARG A 480 -4.27 -25.14 -13.93
N ALA A 481 -3.16 -24.65 -14.47
CA ALA A 481 -2.48 -23.44 -13.98
C ALA A 481 -3.27 -22.18 -14.39
N LEU A 482 -3.65 -21.36 -13.42
CA LEU A 482 -4.05 -19.97 -13.64
C LEU A 482 -2.80 -19.14 -13.95
N HIS A 483 -2.84 -18.35 -15.03
CA HIS A 483 -1.76 -17.44 -15.40
C HIS A 483 -1.73 -16.21 -14.48
N ALA A 484 -0.52 -15.72 -14.16
CA ALA A 484 -0.33 -14.43 -13.50
C ALA A 484 -0.88 -13.28 -14.36
N PRO A 485 -1.55 -12.27 -13.76
CA PRO A 485 -2.05 -11.12 -14.51
C PRO A 485 -0.89 -10.31 -15.12
N THR A 486 -1.12 -9.84 -16.34
CA THR A 486 -0.17 -9.02 -17.10
C THR A 486 0.09 -7.69 -16.36
N PRO A 487 1.36 -7.28 -16.16
CA PRO A 487 1.69 -5.97 -15.61
C PRO A 487 1.06 -4.84 -16.44
N ALA A 488 0.59 -3.79 -15.76
CA ALA A 488 0.11 -2.58 -16.41
C ALA A 488 1.19 -2.02 -17.36
N PRO A 489 0.84 -1.56 -18.57
CA PRO A 489 1.82 -1.06 -19.52
C PRO A 489 2.52 0.20 -18.99
N VAL A 490 3.82 0.12 -18.79
CA VAL A 490 4.69 1.26 -18.52
C VAL A 490 4.72 2.13 -19.78
N ALA A 491 4.04 3.29 -19.74
CA ALA A 491 4.14 4.27 -20.80
C ALA A 491 5.58 4.82 -20.87
N PRO A 492 6.23 4.84 -22.05
CA PRO A 492 7.59 5.35 -22.18
C PRO A 492 7.60 6.87 -21.96
N ARG A 493 8.25 7.36 -20.90
CA ARG A 493 8.45 8.80 -20.66
C ARG A 493 9.74 9.31 -21.31
N ARG A 494 9.63 10.40 -22.07
CA ARG A 494 10.73 11.34 -22.31
C ARG A 494 10.72 12.40 -21.20
N SER A 495 11.91 12.71 -20.70
CA SER A 495 12.26 13.59 -19.58
C SER A 495 11.60 14.98 -19.59
N SER A 496 11.20 15.46 -18.40
CA SER A 496 11.47 16.82 -17.85
C SER A 496 10.42 17.20 -16.79
N ARG A 497 10.75 17.02 -15.50
CA ARG A 497 10.08 17.73 -14.38
C ARG A 497 10.94 18.95 -14.05
N PHE A 498 10.48 20.15 -14.42
CA PHE A 498 11.00 21.42 -13.92
C PHE A 498 9.80 22.31 -13.64
N PHE A 499 9.46 22.52 -12.38
CA PHE A 499 8.57 23.60 -11.96
C PHE A 499 9.37 24.89 -11.82
N ARG A 500 8.79 26.01 -12.29
CA ARG A 500 9.32 27.35 -12.03
C ARG A 500 8.79 27.85 -10.68
N LEU A 501 9.69 28.52 -9.96
CA LEU A 501 9.47 29.32 -8.76
C LEU A 501 8.29 30.29 -8.90
#